data_AF-A0A661YYB5-F1
#
_entry.id   AF-A0A661YYB5-F1
#
_cell.length_a   1.000
_cell.length_b   1.000
_cell.length_c   1.000
_cell.angle_alpha   90.00
_cell.angle_beta   90.00
_cell.angle_gamma   90.00
#
_symmetry.space_group_name_H-M   'P 1'
#
loop_
_entity.id
_entity.type
_entity.pdbx_description
1 polymer ?
#
loop_
_entity_poly.entity_id
_entity_poly.type
_entity_poly.pdbx_seq_one_letter_code
_entity_poly.pdbx_strand_id
1 'polypeptide(L)'
;MHNNVDDLNHLTTEFPDNSKLKLINESKLKDLRKVLLELQGGFDAITGLTLKYEDSVVDHKHRMNKRQILGDNDGGLIRQILDFRINSFEGKVVNAYHRYGLSKMGTPLPDLLRKLADYLEAPTTNIIHPTEKPKALVIGKRQFNKLNKLYHTKYPKRKVLAYPHKGKIGKGVLEFLDEFKMRDEVINNQLKS
;
A
#
# COMPACT_ATOMS: atom_id res chain seq x y z
N MET A 1 -24.35 -20.69 11.19
CA MET A 1 -23.23 -21.32 10.45
C MET A 1 -22.93 -22.63 11.14
N HIS A 2 -23.37 -23.75 10.58
CA HIS A 2 -23.15 -25.06 11.18
C HIS A 2 -21.72 -25.50 10.93
N ASN A 3 -21.01 -25.73 12.04
CA ASN A 3 -19.73 -26.39 12.09
C ASN A 3 -19.91 -27.84 11.69
N ASN A 4 -19.24 -28.29 10.64
CA ASN A 4 -18.87 -29.70 10.57
C ASN A 4 -17.36 -29.78 10.32
N VAL A 5 -16.62 -29.61 11.41
CA VAL A 5 -15.20 -29.99 11.47
C VAL A 5 -15.04 -31.47 11.08
N ASP A 6 -16.10 -32.27 11.22
CA ASP A 6 -16.15 -33.67 10.80
C ASP A 6 -15.99 -33.87 9.29
N ASP A 7 -16.39 -32.91 8.45
CA ASP A 7 -16.17 -32.97 7.00
C ASP A 7 -14.69 -32.85 6.63
N LEU A 8 -13.82 -32.44 7.56
CA LEU A 8 -12.37 -32.37 7.33
C LEU A 8 -11.63 -33.64 7.78
N ASN A 9 -12.29 -34.53 8.53
CA ASN A 9 -11.65 -35.71 9.10
C ASN A 9 -11.12 -36.67 8.02
N HIS A 10 -11.85 -36.82 6.91
CA HIS A 10 -11.42 -37.68 5.79
C HIS A 10 -10.22 -37.11 5.01
N LEU A 11 -9.92 -35.81 5.18
CA LEU A 11 -8.80 -35.13 4.53
C LEU A 11 -7.51 -35.16 5.36
N THR A 12 -7.59 -35.61 6.61
CA THR A 12 -6.50 -35.50 7.58
C THR A 12 -6.13 -36.84 8.20
N THR A 13 -4.96 -36.92 8.80
CA THR A 13 -4.51 -38.04 9.63
C THR A 13 -4.15 -37.52 11.02
N GLU A 14 -4.24 -38.36 12.05
CA GLU A 14 -3.80 -37.96 13.39
C GLU A 14 -2.31 -37.60 13.40
N PHE A 15 -1.96 -36.58 14.18
CA PHE A 15 -0.57 -36.19 14.36
C PHE A 15 0.09 -37.11 15.42
N PRO A 16 1.19 -37.82 15.09
CA PRO A 16 1.73 -38.87 15.95
C PRO A 16 2.07 -38.43 17.38
N ASP A 17 2.60 -37.21 17.52
CA ASP A 17 3.09 -36.71 18.81
C ASP A 17 2.02 -35.95 19.61
N ASN A 18 0.82 -35.73 19.03
CA ASN A 18 -0.28 -35.05 19.68
C ASN A 18 -1.62 -35.44 19.05
N SER A 19 -2.37 -36.33 19.70
CA SER A 19 -3.67 -36.83 19.22
C SER A 19 -4.76 -35.76 19.08
N LYS A 20 -4.55 -34.55 19.64
CA LYS A 20 -5.46 -33.41 19.44
C LYS A 20 -5.23 -32.70 18.11
N LEU A 21 -4.10 -32.95 17.45
CA LEU A 21 -3.74 -32.34 16.18
C LEU A 21 -3.94 -33.33 15.04
N LYS A 22 -4.27 -32.79 13.87
CA LYS A 22 -4.37 -33.55 12.64
C LYS A 22 -3.46 -32.92 11.59
N LEU A 23 -2.84 -33.76 10.78
CA LEU A 23 -1.98 -33.37 9.67
C LEU A 23 -2.74 -33.56 8.36
N ILE A 24 -2.61 -32.59 7.45
CA ILE A 24 -3.07 -32.74 6.08
C ILE A 24 -1.90 -33.10 5.17
N ASN A 25 -2.13 -34.03 4.24
CA ASN A 25 -1.17 -34.32 3.17
C ASN A 25 -1.25 -33.24 2.09
N GLU A 26 -0.11 -32.85 1.52
CA GLU A 26 -0.02 -31.92 0.40
C GLU A 26 -0.95 -32.28 -0.76
N SER A 27 -1.14 -33.58 -1.03
CA SER A 27 -2.05 -34.06 -2.09
C SER A 27 -3.52 -33.69 -1.84
N LYS A 28 -3.94 -33.58 -0.58
CA LYS A 28 -5.31 -33.26 -0.16
C LYS A 28 -5.51 -31.78 0.15
N LEU A 29 -4.44 -30.98 0.14
CA LEU A 29 -4.50 -29.55 0.46
C LEU A 29 -5.42 -28.77 -0.50
N LYS A 30 -5.46 -29.18 -1.78
CA LYS A 30 -6.37 -28.60 -2.77
C LYS A 30 -7.84 -28.82 -2.42
N ASP A 31 -8.17 -30.02 -1.95
CA ASP A 31 -9.54 -30.37 -1.58
C ASP A 31 -9.95 -29.64 -0.29
N LEU A 32 -9.05 -29.58 0.70
CA LEU A 32 -9.26 -28.77 1.90
C LEU A 32 -9.51 -27.31 1.54
N ARG A 33 -8.75 -26.75 0.60
CA ARG A 33 -8.94 -25.36 0.16
C ARG A 33 -10.34 -25.11 -0.41
N LYS A 34 -10.88 -26.06 -1.20
CA LYS A 34 -12.25 -25.96 -1.73
C LYS A 34 -13.27 -25.96 -0.60
N VAL A 35 -13.18 -26.94 0.30
CA VAL A 35 -14.10 -27.08 1.44
C VAL A 35 -14.06 -25.83 2.31
N LEU A 36 -12.88 -25.33 2.66
CA LEU A 36 -12.75 -24.12 3.48
C LEU A 36 -13.30 -22.87 2.78
N LEU A 37 -13.13 -22.74 1.46
CA LEU A 37 -13.70 -21.63 0.69
C LEU A 37 -15.24 -21.69 0.68
N GLU A 38 -15.81 -22.88 0.51
CA GLU A 38 -17.26 -23.11 0.58
C GLU A 38 -17.80 -22.81 1.97
N LEU A 39 -17.12 -23.25 3.03
CA LEU A 39 -17.46 -22.94 4.42
C LEU A 39 -17.39 -21.44 4.74
N GLN A 40 -16.49 -20.71 4.08
CA GLN A 40 -16.40 -19.24 4.14
C GLN A 40 -17.44 -18.53 3.25
N GLY A 41 -18.31 -19.27 2.57
CA GLY A 41 -19.32 -18.70 1.67
C GLY A 41 -18.74 -18.06 0.40
N GLY A 42 -17.50 -18.41 0.03
CA GLY A 42 -16.84 -17.83 -1.15
C GLY A 42 -16.30 -16.42 -0.92
N PHE A 43 -16.03 -16.02 0.33
CA PHE A 43 -15.47 -14.71 0.67
C PHE A 43 -14.08 -14.82 1.30
N ASP A 44 -13.23 -13.83 0.99
CA ASP A 44 -11.92 -13.65 1.62
C ASP A 44 -12.10 -13.23 3.09
N ALA A 45 -11.39 -13.91 4.00
CA ALA A 45 -11.60 -13.76 5.43
C ALA A 45 -11.11 -12.41 6.02
N ILE A 46 -10.27 -11.65 5.30
CA ILE A 46 -9.75 -10.36 5.77
C ILE A 46 -10.51 -9.20 5.14
N THR A 47 -10.70 -9.23 3.83
CA THR A 47 -11.30 -8.15 3.04
C THR A 47 -12.82 -8.25 2.97
N GLY A 48 -13.39 -9.45 3.17
CA GLY A 48 -14.82 -9.70 3.00
C GLY A 48 -15.30 -9.66 1.54
N LEU A 49 -14.39 -9.57 0.57
CA LEU A 49 -14.71 -9.54 -0.85
C LEU A 49 -14.89 -10.97 -1.40
N THR A 50 -15.64 -11.10 -2.49
CA THR A 50 -15.80 -12.38 -3.19
C THR A 50 -14.44 -12.92 -3.61
N LEU A 51 -14.18 -14.19 -3.30
CA LEU A 51 -12.92 -14.86 -3.56
C LEU A 51 -13.11 -16.01 -4.53
N LYS A 52 -12.38 -15.95 -5.65
CA LYS A 52 -12.32 -17.05 -6.61
C LYS A 52 -11.38 -18.13 -6.12
N TYR A 53 -11.69 -19.39 -6.45
CA TYR A 53 -10.88 -20.52 -6.02
C TYR A 53 -9.44 -20.46 -6.56
N GLU A 54 -9.24 -19.95 -7.78
CA GLU A 54 -7.94 -19.83 -8.42
C GLU A 54 -7.01 -18.85 -7.69
N ASP A 55 -7.61 -17.80 -7.12
CA ASP A 55 -6.90 -16.74 -6.39
C ASP A 55 -6.76 -17.07 -4.89
N SER A 56 -7.38 -18.16 -4.43
CA SER A 56 -7.43 -18.53 -3.02
C SER A 56 -6.18 -19.28 -2.55
N VAL A 57 -5.77 -19.08 -1.30
CA VAL A 57 -4.68 -19.80 -0.62
C VAL A 57 -5.07 -20.13 0.81
N VAL A 58 -4.50 -21.21 1.36
CA VAL A 58 -4.70 -21.61 2.75
C VAL A 58 -3.70 -20.85 3.63
N ASP A 59 -4.19 -19.93 4.46
CA ASP A 59 -3.36 -19.24 5.46
C ASP A 59 -3.13 -20.13 6.69
N HIS A 60 -1.99 -19.97 7.33
CA HIS A 60 -1.63 -20.66 8.57
C HIS A 60 -0.76 -19.77 9.45
N LYS A 61 -0.84 -19.96 10.76
CA LYS A 61 0.05 -19.27 11.69
C LYS A 61 1.45 -19.86 11.59
N HIS A 62 2.40 -19.09 11.07
CA HIS A 62 3.79 -19.54 11.03
C HIS A 62 4.36 -19.82 12.43
N ARG A 63 5.25 -20.80 12.50
CA ARG A 63 6.01 -21.10 13.72
C ARG A 63 6.99 -19.95 13.99
N MET A 64 7.11 -19.53 15.25
CA MET A 64 8.08 -18.53 15.70
C MET A 64 9.52 -18.98 15.45
N ASN A 65 9.79 -20.28 15.58
CA ASN A 65 11.06 -20.89 15.22
C ASN A 65 10.90 -22.40 14.96
N LYS A 66 11.93 -23.02 14.37
CA LYS A 66 11.94 -24.45 14.04
C LYS A 66 11.88 -25.40 15.26
N ARG A 67 12.04 -24.88 16.49
CA ARG A 67 11.98 -25.67 17.74
C ARG A 67 10.62 -25.59 18.43
N GLN A 68 9.75 -24.65 18.04
CA GLN A 68 8.41 -24.52 18.61
C GLN A 68 7.60 -25.80 18.39
N ILE A 69 6.99 -26.35 19.42
CA ILE A 69 6.12 -27.53 19.31
C ILE A 69 4.92 -27.19 18.41
N LEU A 70 4.55 -28.08 17.49
CA LEU A 70 3.39 -27.86 16.60
C LEU A 70 2.11 -27.73 17.43
N GLY A 71 1.26 -26.78 17.07
CA GLY A 71 0.03 -26.44 17.79
C GLY A 71 0.24 -25.63 19.08
N ASP A 72 1.45 -25.55 19.63
CA ASP A 72 1.72 -24.66 20.75
C ASP A 72 1.58 -23.20 20.29
N ASN A 73 0.80 -22.40 21.03
CA ASN A 73 0.39 -21.06 20.59
C ASN A 73 -0.11 -21.03 19.13
N ASP A 74 -0.85 -22.05 18.71
CA ASP A 74 -1.39 -22.27 17.35
C ASP A 74 -0.33 -22.36 16.24
N GLY A 75 0.94 -22.56 16.58
CA GLY A 75 2.04 -22.61 15.61
C GLY A 75 1.87 -23.76 14.60
N GLY A 76 1.78 -23.41 13.32
CA GLY A 76 1.57 -24.35 12.21
C GLY A 76 0.11 -24.69 11.92
N LEU A 77 -0.86 -24.13 12.66
CA LEU A 77 -2.28 -24.39 12.43
C LEU A 77 -2.84 -23.51 11.32
N ILE A 78 -3.70 -24.08 10.49
CA ILE A 78 -4.44 -23.40 9.44
C ILE A 78 -5.41 -22.40 10.08
N ARG A 79 -5.49 -21.19 9.51
CA ARG A 79 -6.44 -20.16 9.94
C ARG A 79 -7.69 -20.22 9.07
N GLN A 80 -7.57 -19.69 7.85
CA GLN A 80 -8.67 -19.47 6.91
C GLN A 80 -8.12 -19.42 5.48
N ILE A 81 -9.02 -19.31 4.51
CA ILE A 81 -8.71 -19.05 3.11
C ILE A 81 -8.66 -17.56 2.85
N LEU A 82 -7.61 -17.14 2.16
CA LEU A 82 -7.37 -15.76 1.75
C LEU A 82 -7.10 -15.67 0.25
N ASP A 83 -7.25 -14.49 -0.33
CA ASP A 83 -6.66 -14.10 -1.59
C ASP A 83 -5.13 -14.12 -1.47
N PHE A 84 -4.44 -14.67 -2.46
CA PHE A 84 -2.98 -14.81 -2.43
C PHE A 84 -2.23 -13.48 -2.23
N ARG A 85 -2.80 -12.36 -2.70
CA ARG A 85 -2.22 -11.01 -2.56
C ARG A 85 -2.38 -10.51 -1.13
N ILE A 86 -3.54 -10.75 -0.53
CA ILE A 86 -3.85 -10.40 0.86
C ILE A 86 -2.98 -11.22 1.81
N ASN A 87 -2.84 -12.52 1.55
CA ASN A 87 -1.92 -13.38 2.28
C ASN A 87 -0.46 -12.87 2.21
N SER A 88 0.00 -12.48 1.02
CA SER A 88 1.34 -11.88 0.85
C SER A 88 1.48 -10.54 1.60
N PHE A 89 0.43 -9.73 1.63
CA PHE A 89 0.41 -8.46 2.35
C PHE A 89 0.45 -8.66 3.87
N GLU A 90 -0.35 -9.58 4.42
CA GLU A 90 -0.31 -9.95 5.86
C GLU A 90 1.12 -10.31 6.29
N GLY A 91 1.77 -11.19 5.52
CA GLY A 91 3.13 -11.61 5.81
C GLY A 91 4.13 -10.44 5.77
N LYS A 92 3.95 -9.47 4.87
CA LYS A 92 4.79 -8.25 4.85
C LYS A 92 4.56 -7.37 6.07
N VAL A 93 3.32 -7.22 6.52
CA VAL A 93 2.99 -6.45 7.73
C VAL A 93 3.60 -7.10 8.97
N VAL A 94 3.44 -8.42 9.14
CA VAL A 94 4.03 -9.18 10.25
C VAL A 94 5.56 -9.06 10.23
N ASN A 95 6.17 -9.22 9.06
CA ASN A 95 7.62 -9.09 8.92
C ASN A 95 8.11 -7.67 9.25
N ALA A 96 7.43 -6.63 8.78
CA ALA A 96 7.78 -5.24 9.11
C ALA A 96 7.68 -4.96 10.62
N TYR A 97 6.62 -5.46 11.26
CA TYR A 97 6.42 -5.35 12.71
C TYR A 97 7.59 -5.93 13.51
N HIS A 98 8.10 -7.09 13.11
CA HIS A 98 9.29 -7.68 13.74
C HIS A 98 10.59 -6.95 13.35
N ARG A 99 10.79 -6.63 12.07
CA ARG A 99 12.03 -6.01 11.58
C ARG A 99 12.28 -4.62 12.14
N TYR A 100 11.23 -3.83 12.36
CA TYR A 100 11.34 -2.50 12.97
C TYR A 100 11.40 -2.54 14.50
N GLY A 101 11.43 -3.73 15.11
CA GLY A 101 11.51 -3.89 16.56
C GLY A 101 10.24 -3.49 17.29
N LEU A 102 9.12 -3.27 16.59
CA LEU A 102 7.84 -2.89 17.21
C LEU A 102 7.33 -3.99 18.15
N SER A 103 7.65 -5.24 17.84
CA SER A 103 7.37 -6.38 18.73
C SER A 103 8.07 -6.31 20.09
N LYS A 104 9.12 -5.50 20.23
CA LYS A 104 9.84 -5.28 21.50
C LYS A 104 9.27 -4.13 22.32
N MET A 105 8.40 -3.30 21.73
CA MET A 105 7.76 -2.16 22.40
C MET A 105 6.54 -2.55 23.24
N GLY A 106 6.16 -3.84 23.23
CA GLY A 106 5.11 -4.39 24.10
C GLY A 106 3.67 -4.24 23.60
N THR A 107 3.42 -3.53 22.50
CA THR A 107 2.07 -3.46 21.89
C THR A 107 1.89 -4.59 20.87
N PRO A 108 0.95 -5.53 21.05
CA PRO A 108 0.67 -6.59 20.08
C PRO A 108 0.29 -6.03 18.71
N LEU A 109 0.68 -6.72 17.63
CA LEU A 109 0.41 -6.29 16.26
C LEU A 109 -1.07 -5.96 16.00
N PRO A 110 -2.07 -6.77 16.41
CA PRO A 110 -3.48 -6.44 16.16
C PRO A 110 -3.89 -5.11 16.79
N ASP A 111 -3.44 -4.82 18.01
CA ASP A 111 -3.78 -3.57 18.71
C ASP A 111 -3.08 -2.37 18.07
N LEU A 112 -1.85 -2.56 17.60
CA LEU A 112 -1.14 -1.54 16.83
C LEU A 112 -1.86 -1.21 15.52
N LEU A 113 -2.35 -2.23 14.79
CA LEU A 113 -3.05 -2.03 13.52
C LEU A 113 -4.39 -1.31 13.70
N ARG A 114 -5.14 -1.60 14.78
CA ARG A 114 -6.37 -0.85 15.11
C ARG A 114 -6.06 0.63 15.36
N LYS A 115 -5.07 0.92 16.22
CA LYS A 115 -4.64 2.30 16.50
C LYS A 115 -4.09 3.02 15.26
N LEU A 116 -3.45 2.28 14.35
CA LEU A 116 -2.98 2.83 13.08
C LEU A 116 -4.16 3.19 12.18
N ALA A 117 -5.21 2.37 12.12
CA ALA A 117 -6.43 2.70 11.38
C ALA A 117 -7.05 3.99 11.94
N ASP A 118 -7.23 4.08 13.27
CA ASP A 118 -7.74 5.28 13.93
C ASP A 118 -6.89 6.53 13.61
N TYR A 119 -5.56 6.39 13.60
CA TYR A 119 -4.64 7.47 13.27
C TYR A 119 -4.76 7.93 11.81
N LEU A 120 -4.93 7.00 10.87
CA LEU A 120 -5.07 7.31 9.44
C LEU A 120 -6.43 7.97 9.11
N GLU A 121 -7.46 7.67 9.89
CA GLU A 121 -8.79 8.28 9.77
C GLU A 121 -8.90 9.64 10.48
N ALA A 122 -7.93 9.99 11.33
CA ALA A 122 -7.93 11.24 12.05
C ALA A 122 -7.85 12.46 11.10
N PRO A 123 -8.54 13.57 11.41
CA PRO A 123 -8.53 14.76 10.58
C PRO A 123 -7.12 15.36 10.49
N THR A 124 -6.77 15.91 9.32
CA THR A 124 -5.50 16.59 9.10
C THR A 124 -5.55 18.04 9.60
N THR A 125 -4.39 18.58 9.92
CA THR A 125 -4.24 20.02 10.17
C THR A 125 -4.18 20.80 8.84
N ASN A 126 -4.32 22.11 8.91
CA ASN A 126 -4.14 23.01 7.76
C ASN A 126 -2.67 23.41 7.52
N ILE A 127 -1.70 22.67 8.07
CA ILE A 127 -0.27 22.97 7.98
C ILE A 127 0.40 22.00 7.00
N ILE A 128 1.05 22.54 5.97
CA ILE A 128 1.78 21.75 4.97
C ILE A 128 3.16 21.36 5.52
N HIS A 129 3.52 20.09 5.40
CA HIS A 129 4.85 19.61 5.80
C HIS A 129 5.96 20.26 4.94
N PRO A 130 7.11 20.69 5.52
CA PRO A 130 8.15 21.40 4.77
C PRO A 130 8.74 20.65 3.57
N THR A 131 8.67 19.31 3.54
CA THR A 131 9.12 18.51 2.38
C THR A 131 8.10 18.50 1.24
N GLU A 132 6.82 18.77 1.56
CA GLU A 132 5.72 18.89 0.60
C GLU A 132 5.61 20.31 0.04
N LYS A 133 6.63 21.15 0.23
CA LYS A 133 6.68 22.48 -0.37
C LYS A 133 6.50 22.35 -1.88
N PRO A 134 5.57 23.10 -2.48
CA PRO A 134 5.39 23.10 -3.93
C PRO A 134 6.72 23.36 -4.63
N LYS A 135 7.00 22.56 -5.67
CA LYS A 135 8.16 22.81 -6.53
C LYS A 135 8.02 24.22 -7.11
N ALA A 136 9.13 24.97 -7.12
CA ALA A 136 9.15 26.29 -7.74
C ALA A 136 8.69 26.18 -9.21
N LEU A 137 7.93 27.18 -9.68
CA LEU A 137 7.50 27.25 -11.07
C LEU A 137 8.73 27.46 -11.96
N VAL A 138 8.87 26.62 -12.98
CA VAL A 138 9.99 26.63 -13.93
C VAL A 138 9.46 26.90 -15.33
N ILE A 139 9.98 27.93 -15.98
CA ILE A 139 9.67 28.21 -17.39
C ILE A 139 10.65 27.50 -18.31
N GLY A 140 10.14 26.77 -19.29
CA GLY A 140 10.97 26.17 -20.34
C GLY A 140 11.48 27.21 -21.33
N LYS A 141 12.65 26.95 -21.96
CA LYS A 141 13.26 27.86 -22.95
C LYS A 141 12.30 28.28 -24.07
N ARG A 142 11.48 27.36 -24.59
CA ARG A 142 10.49 27.65 -25.65
C ARG A 142 9.45 28.69 -25.20
N GLN A 143 8.91 28.51 -24.00
CA GLN A 143 7.91 29.42 -23.42
C GLN A 143 8.55 30.77 -23.09
N PHE A 144 9.77 30.77 -22.58
CA PHE A 144 10.50 32.00 -22.32
C PHE A 144 10.79 32.79 -23.60
N ASN A 145 11.15 32.12 -24.69
CA ASN A 145 11.36 32.80 -25.98
C ASN A 145 10.06 33.41 -26.52
N LYS A 146 8.92 32.73 -26.34
CA LYS A 146 7.60 33.27 -26.67
C LYS A 146 7.28 34.49 -25.81
N LEU A 147 7.51 34.42 -24.49
CA LEU A 147 7.36 35.54 -23.57
C LEU A 147 8.23 36.74 -23.97
N ASN A 148 9.51 36.51 -24.25
CA ASN A 148 10.45 37.56 -24.62
C ASN A 148 10.06 38.24 -25.94
N LYS A 149 9.52 37.49 -26.91
CA LYS A 149 8.97 38.06 -28.16
C LYS A 149 7.80 39.00 -27.88
N LEU A 150 6.84 38.58 -27.06
CA LEU A 150 5.69 39.42 -26.68
C LEU A 150 6.12 40.67 -25.90
N TYR A 151 7.07 40.50 -24.98
CA TYR A 151 7.65 41.60 -24.22
C TYR A 151 8.32 42.65 -25.11
N HIS A 152 9.11 42.24 -26.11
CA HIS A 152 9.73 43.17 -27.05
C HIS A 152 8.75 43.88 -27.96
N THR A 153 7.71 43.18 -28.43
CA THR A 153 6.65 43.80 -29.23
C THR A 153 5.97 44.93 -28.46
N LYS A 154 5.73 44.73 -27.16
CA LYS A 154 5.08 45.73 -26.30
C LYS A 154 6.04 46.83 -25.82
N TYR A 155 7.30 46.49 -25.57
CA TYR A 155 8.31 47.39 -25.02
C TYR A 155 9.62 47.40 -25.86
N PRO A 156 9.59 47.98 -27.07
CA PRO A 156 10.72 47.87 -28.02
C PRO A 156 12.01 48.56 -27.54
N LYS A 157 11.91 49.58 -26.66
CA LYS A 157 13.06 50.31 -26.11
C LYS A 157 13.64 49.70 -24.83
N ARG A 158 13.00 48.66 -24.26
CA ARG A 158 13.48 48.01 -23.03
C ARG A 158 14.45 46.87 -23.36
N LYS A 159 15.40 46.63 -22.46
CA LYS A 159 16.34 45.49 -22.58
C LYS A 159 15.59 44.16 -22.58
N VAL A 160 16.11 43.20 -23.33
CA VAL A 160 15.59 41.83 -23.40
C VAL A 160 15.50 41.20 -22.02
N LEU A 161 14.48 40.37 -21.79
CA LEU A 161 14.41 39.61 -20.55
C LEU A 161 15.55 38.57 -20.55
N ALA A 162 16.29 38.52 -19.45
CA ALA A 162 17.30 37.48 -19.25
C ALA A 162 16.63 36.17 -18.81
N TYR A 163 17.04 35.05 -19.42
CA TYR A 163 16.52 33.74 -19.03
C TYR A 163 16.87 33.45 -17.55
N PRO A 164 15.89 33.06 -16.71
CA PRO A 164 16.17 32.83 -15.30
C PRO A 164 17.14 31.65 -15.09
N HIS A 165 17.98 31.74 -14.06
CA HIS A 165 18.89 30.65 -13.72
C HIS A 165 18.11 29.36 -13.42
N LYS A 166 18.42 28.29 -14.15
CA LYS A 166 17.69 27.00 -14.12
C LYS A 166 16.19 27.13 -14.44
N GLY A 167 15.78 28.20 -15.14
CA GLY A 167 14.38 28.46 -15.50
C GLY A 167 13.46 28.83 -14.33
N LYS A 168 13.99 28.98 -13.11
CA LYS A 168 13.19 29.32 -11.92
C LYS A 168 12.60 30.72 -12.05
N ILE A 169 11.28 30.82 -12.07
CA ILE A 169 10.60 32.10 -12.25
C ILE A 169 10.72 32.93 -10.96
N GLY A 170 11.30 34.12 -11.09
CA GLY A 170 11.26 35.16 -10.05
C GLY A 170 10.07 36.11 -10.24
N LYS A 171 9.86 37.03 -9.30
CA LYS A 171 8.70 37.96 -9.30
C LYS A 171 8.52 38.71 -10.62
N GLY A 172 9.59 39.30 -11.18
CA GLY A 172 9.49 40.07 -12.42
C GLY A 172 9.09 39.26 -13.66
N VAL A 173 9.52 38.00 -13.77
CA VAL A 173 9.10 37.12 -14.88
C VAL A 173 7.66 36.64 -14.67
N LEU A 174 7.25 36.44 -13.42
CA LEU A 174 5.88 36.07 -13.07
C LEU A 174 4.88 37.17 -13.47
N GLU A 175 5.21 38.44 -13.19
CA GLU A 175 4.40 39.60 -13.57
C GLU A 175 4.15 39.65 -15.09
N PHE A 176 5.19 39.44 -15.91
CA PHE A 176 5.01 39.39 -17.37
C PHE A 176 4.22 38.16 -17.83
N LEU A 177 4.38 37.01 -17.17
CA LEU A 177 3.56 35.84 -17.49
C LEU A 177 2.08 36.08 -17.22
N ASP A 178 1.75 36.78 -16.13
CA ASP A 178 0.38 37.19 -15.82
C ASP A 178 -0.13 38.23 -16.84
N GLU A 179 0.68 39.24 -17.15
CA GLU A 179 0.35 40.30 -18.11
C GLU A 179 0.05 39.75 -19.51
N PHE A 180 0.82 38.77 -19.97
CA PHE A 180 0.64 38.14 -21.28
C PHE A 180 -0.26 36.89 -21.23
N LYS A 181 -0.91 36.60 -20.09
CA LYS A 181 -1.81 35.44 -19.89
C LYS A 181 -1.17 34.09 -20.26
N MET A 182 0.13 33.94 -19.95
CA MET A 182 0.93 32.75 -20.25
C MET A 182 1.16 31.85 -19.03
N ARG A 183 0.73 32.27 -17.83
CA ARG A 183 1.00 31.52 -16.59
C ARG A 183 0.42 30.11 -16.60
N ASP A 184 -0.84 29.95 -17.03
CA ASP A 184 -1.49 28.64 -17.09
C ASP A 184 -0.81 27.70 -18.09
N GLU A 185 -0.30 28.24 -19.21
CA GLU A 185 0.48 27.50 -20.19
C GLU A 185 1.79 26.95 -19.56
N VAL A 186 2.43 27.73 -18.69
CA VAL A 186 3.64 27.31 -17.95
C VAL A 186 3.32 26.23 -16.93
N ILE A 187 2.27 26.41 -16.13
CA ILE A 187 1.83 25.43 -15.13
C ILE A 187 1.47 24.10 -15.79
N ASN A 188 0.65 24.12 -16.85
CA ASN A 188 0.19 22.91 -17.53
C ASN A 188 1.33 22.12 -18.18
N ASN A 189 2.38 22.79 -18.67
CA ASN A 189 3.53 22.10 -19.21
C ASN A 189 4.42 21.50 -18.12
N GLN A 190 4.50 22.11 -16.94
CA GLN A 190 5.23 21.56 -15.80
C GLN A 190 4.52 20.34 -15.16
N LEU A 191 3.19 20.25 -15.26
CA LEU A 191 2.42 19.09 -14.80
C LEU A 191 2.51 17.88 -15.75
N LYS A 192 2.82 18.11 -17.03
CA LYS A 192 2.95 17.06 -18.05
C LYS A 192 4.35 16.43 -18.11
N SER A 193 5.33 16.99 -17.39
CA SER A 193 6.73 16.55 -17.33
C SER A 193 7.02 15.78 -16.05
#